data_AF-A0A0X3S7T0-F1
#
_entry.id   AF-A0A0X3S7T0-F1
#
_cell.length_a   1.000
_cell.length_b   1.000
_cell.length_c   1.000
_cell.angle_alpha   90.00
_cell.angle_beta   90.00
_cell.angle_gamma   90.00
#
_symmetry.space_group_name_H-M   'P 1'
#
loop_
_entity.id
_entity.type
_entity.pdbx_description
1 polymer ?
#
loop_
_entity_poly.entity_id
_entity_poly.type
_entity_poly.pdbx_seq_one_letter_code
_entity_poly.pdbx_strand_id
1 'polypeptide(L)'
;MLEKKLDALSQMMAEHMARPFPPSFRGLDIEDQDMVLLDADAYGYASSVLHGPLDQKRRAGLTRLTAAFERVLPAIEDAYAAEYYAHVRDMAVLAAEVETLRVK
;
A
#
# COMPACT_ATOMS: atom_id res chain seq x y z
N MET A 1 2.75 -21.41 -0.70
CA MET A 1 2.88 -20.19 0.13
C MET A 1 2.66 -18.93 -0.70
N LEU A 2 3.35 -18.79 -1.84
CA LEU A 2 3.21 -17.65 -2.75
C LEU A 2 1.77 -17.48 -3.29
N GLU A 3 1.15 -18.53 -3.84
CA GLU A 3 -0.24 -18.48 -4.37
C GLU A 3 -1.24 -17.95 -3.33
N LYS A 4 -1.24 -18.51 -2.12
CA LYS A 4 -2.11 -18.03 -1.02
C LYS A 4 -1.92 -16.55 -0.70
N LYS A 5 -0.69 -16.03 -0.80
CA LYS A 5 -0.42 -14.59 -0.58
C LYS A 5 -0.85 -13.73 -1.76
N LEU A 6 -0.79 -14.24 -2.99
CA LEU A 6 -1.34 -13.57 -4.17
C LEU A 6 -2.87 -13.47 -4.08
N ASP A 7 -3.54 -14.55 -3.67
CA ASP A 7 -4.99 -14.55 -3.44
C ASP A 7 -5.38 -13.54 -2.35
N ALA A 8 -4.65 -13.54 -1.22
CA ALA A 8 -4.86 -12.58 -0.14
C ALA A 8 -4.64 -11.13 -0.59
N LEU A 9 -3.60 -10.87 -1.40
CA LEU A 9 -3.32 -9.54 -1.95
C LEU A 9 -4.44 -9.07 -2.88
N SER A 10 -4.91 -9.96 -3.75
CA SER A 10 -6.05 -9.70 -4.64
C SER A 10 -7.31 -9.37 -3.85
N GLN A 11 -7.60 -10.13 -2.80
CA GLN A 11 -8.74 -9.89 -1.91
C GLN A 11 -8.63 -8.53 -1.20
N MET A 12 -7.47 -8.19 -0.63
CA MET A 12 -7.25 -6.90 0.03
C MET A 12 -7.38 -5.71 -0.93
N MET A 13 -6.94 -5.87 -2.17
CA MET A 13 -7.11 -4.87 -3.23
C MET A 13 -8.59 -4.67 -3.58
N ALA A 14 -9.38 -5.75 -3.67
CA ALA A 14 -10.81 -5.66 -3.91
C ALA A 14 -11.55 -4.96 -2.75
N GLU A 15 -11.20 -5.31 -1.51
CA GLU A 15 -11.72 -4.64 -0.31
C GLU A 15 -11.35 -3.16 -0.28
N HIS A 16 -10.11 -2.81 -0.64
CA HIS A 16 -9.66 -1.43 -0.70
C HIS A 16 -10.47 -0.62 -1.72
N MET A 17 -10.70 -1.16 -2.93
CA MET A 17 -11.50 -0.49 -3.97
C MET A 17 -12.97 -0.29 -3.58
N ALA A 18 -13.49 -1.07 -2.64
CA ALA A 18 -14.84 -0.93 -2.10
C ALA A 18 -14.93 0.14 -0.99
N ARG A 19 -13.80 0.58 -0.41
CA ARG A 19 -13.76 1.61 0.64
C ARG A 19 -13.76 3.01 0.02
N PRO A 20 -14.61 3.94 0.46
CA PRO A 20 -14.57 5.32 -0.02
C PRO A 20 -13.29 6.01 0.47
N PHE A 21 -12.58 6.70 -0.43
CA PHE A 21 -11.42 7.50 -0.04
C PHE A 21 -11.84 8.62 0.95
N PRO A 22 -11.11 8.83 2.07
CA PRO A 22 -11.44 9.86 3.06
C PRO A 22 -11.42 11.27 2.44
N PRO A 23 -12.57 11.97 2.31
CA PRO A 23 -12.62 13.21 1.52
C PRO A 23 -11.72 14.34 2.02
N SER A 24 -11.53 14.45 3.34
CA SER A 24 -10.66 15.43 3.98
C SER A 24 -9.16 15.22 3.68
N PHE A 25 -8.78 14.08 3.10
CA PHE A 25 -7.39 13.74 2.78
C PHE A 25 -7.05 14.03 1.30
N ARG A 26 -7.99 14.57 0.52
CA ARG A 26 -7.72 14.98 -0.86
C ARG A 26 -6.88 16.26 -0.85
N GLY A 27 -5.66 16.17 -1.42
CA GLY A 27 -4.70 17.28 -1.44
C GLY A 27 -4.10 17.60 -0.07
N LEU A 28 -4.27 16.70 0.91
CA LEU A 28 -3.61 16.78 2.20
C LEU A 28 -2.20 16.20 2.08
N ASP A 29 -1.23 16.89 2.67
CA ASP A 29 0.13 16.40 2.87
C ASP A 29 0.34 16.09 4.36
N ILE A 30 0.89 14.91 4.66
CA ILE A 30 1.29 14.50 6.00
C ILE A 30 2.71 13.94 5.91
N GLU A 31 3.63 14.46 6.71
CA GLU A 31 5.03 13.97 6.77
C GLU A 31 5.73 13.97 5.38
N ASP A 32 5.49 15.03 4.60
CA ASP A 32 5.95 15.23 3.22
C ASP A 32 5.39 14.19 2.23
N GLN A 33 4.23 13.60 2.54
CA GLN A 33 3.54 12.64 1.69
C GLN A 33 2.17 13.18 1.29
N ASP A 34 1.96 13.35 -0.02
CA ASP A 34 0.62 13.54 -0.57
C ASP A 34 -0.19 12.25 -0.34
N MET A 35 -1.29 12.39 0.39
CA MET A 35 -2.08 11.26 0.85
C MET A 35 -2.80 10.53 -0.31
N VAL A 36 -3.14 11.24 -1.39
CA VAL A 36 -3.72 10.64 -2.61
C VAL A 36 -2.65 9.86 -3.38
N LEU A 37 -1.43 10.40 -3.49
CA LEU A 37 -0.33 9.69 -4.15
C LEU A 37 0.11 8.48 -3.35
N LEU A 38 0.15 8.58 -2.01
CA LEU A 38 0.51 7.47 -1.12
C LEU A 38 -0.44 6.27 -1.31
N ASP A 39 -1.74 6.54 -1.40
CA ASP A 39 -2.79 5.56 -1.70
C ASP A 39 -2.61 4.93 -3.09
N ALA A 40 -2.53 5.79 -4.12
CA ALA A 40 -2.41 5.37 -5.51
C ALA A 40 -1.13 4.55 -5.77
N ASP A 41 0.00 4.95 -5.19
CA ASP A 41 1.26 4.23 -5.32
C ASP A 41 1.20 2.86 -4.64
N ALA A 42 0.59 2.77 -3.45
CA ALA A 42 0.39 1.49 -2.76
C ALA A 42 -0.41 0.51 -3.62
N TYR A 43 -1.54 0.96 -4.16
CA TYR A 43 -2.35 0.15 -5.06
C TYR A 43 -1.60 -0.19 -6.36
N GLY A 44 -0.85 0.76 -6.93
CA GLY A 44 -0.06 0.57 -8.14
C GLY A 44 1.04 -0.49 -7.98
N TYR A 45 1.72 -0.51 -6.83
CA TYR A 45 2.70 -1.56 -6.53
C TYR A 45 2.03 -2.91 -6.30
N ALA A 46 0.94 -2.96 -5.52
CA ALA A 46 0.19 -4.21 -5.29
C ALA A 46 -0.30 -4.82 -6.62
N SER A 47 -0.86 -4.00 -7.50
CA SER A 47 -1.25 -4.40 -8.86
C SER A 47 -0.06 -4.90 -9.66
N SER A 48 1.06 -4.17 -9.67
CA SER A 48 2.27 -4.60 -10.39
C SER A 48 2.77 -5.96 -9.90
N VAL A 49 2.76 -6.19 -8.58
CA VAL A 49 3.13 -7.47 -7.97
C VAL A 49 2.18 -8.58 -8.39
N LEU A 50 0.86 -8.36 -8.47
CA LEU A 50 -0.06 -9.40 -8.97
C LEU A 50 0.28 -9.84 -10.41
N HIS A 51 0.73 -8.93 -11.26
CA HIS A 51 1.02 -9.21 -12.67
C HIS A 51 2.42 -9.81 -12.92
N GLY A 52 3.35 -9.69 -11.98
CA GLY A 52 4.67 -10.31 -12.10
C GLY A 52 5.74 -9.68 -11.22
N PRO A 53 6.99 -10.19 -11.30
CA PRO A 53 8.11 -9.67 -10.52
C PRO A 53 8.40 -8.20 -10.81
N LEU A 54 8.86 -7.47 -9.80
CA LEU A 54 9.22 -6.07 -9.93
C LEU A 54 10.69 -5.89 -10.35
N ASP A 55 10.93 -4.91 -11.22
CA ASP A 55 12.29 -4.44 -11.47
C ASP A 55 12.92 -3.84 -10.19
N GLN A 56 14.25 -3.66 -10.20
CA GLN A 56 14.98 -3.16 -9.04
C GLN A 56 14.51 -1.76 -8.58
N LYS A 57 14.15 -0.88 -9.53
CA LYS A 57 13.70 0.48 -9.22
C LYS A 57 12.35 0.45 -8.50
N ARG A 58 11.43 -0.39 -8.99
CA ARG A 58 10.10 -0.60 -8.40
C ARG A 58 10.18 -1.27 -7.03
N ARG A 59 11.06 -2.27 -6.86
CA ARG A 59 11.32 -2.86 -5.53
C ARG A 59 11.81 -1.84 -4.52
N ALA A 60 12.79 -1.02 -4.90
CA ALA A 60 13.30 0.04 -4.03
C ALA A 60 12.21 1.10 -3.71
N GLY A 61 11.32 1.38 -4.66
CA GLY A 61 10.16 2.25 -4.45
C GLY A 61 9.16 1.67 -3.45
N LEU A 62 8.78 0.40 -3.60
CA LEU A 62 7.90 -0.29 -2.66
C LEU A 62 8.48 -0.31 -1.23
N THR A 63 9.79 -0.55 -1.07
CA THR A 63 10.44 -0.47 0.25
C THR A 63 10.37 0.94 0.85
N ARG A 64 10.58 1.98 0.05
CA ARG A 64 10.43 3.37 0.54
C ARG A 64 8.99 3.69 0.91
N LEU A 65 8.03 3.22 0.12
CA LEU A 65 6.61 3.41 0.38
C LEU A 65 6.20 2.76 1.72
N THR A 66 6.62 1.51 1.98
CA THR A 66 6.32 0.84 3.26
C THR A 66 6.92 1.60 4.45
N ALA A 67 8.10 2.19 4.31
CA ALA A 67 8.70 3.02 5.34
C ALA A 67 8.00 4.38 5.53
N ALA A 68 7.38 4.95 4.47
CA ALA A 68 6.61 6.19 4.59
C ALA A 68 5.39 6.02 5.51
N PHE A 69 4.71 4.87 5.46
CA PHE A 69 3.58 4.57 6.34
C PHE A 69 3.93 4.57 7.83
N GLU A 70 5.16 4.24 8.21
CA GLU A 70 5.61 4.27 9.61
C GLU A 70 5.62 5.68 10.20
N ARG A 71 5.82 6.70 9.34
CA ARG A 71 5.79 8.11 9.73
C ARG A 71 4.39 8.72 9.63
N VAL A 72 3.67 8.41 8.55
CA VAL A 72 2.36 8.99 8.26
C VAL A 72 1.29 8.49 9.23
N LEU A 73 1.22 7.18 9.52
CA LEU A 73 0.11 6.61 10.29
C LEU A 73 -0.03 7.20 11.71
N PRO A 74 1.04 7.39 12.49
CA PRO A 74 0.94 8.04 13.80
C PRO A 74 0.42 9.48 13.78
N ALA A 75 0.52 10.17 12.64
CA ALA A 75 0.09 11.56 12.48
C ALA A 75 -1.40 11.70 12.06
N ILE A 76 -2.10 10.59 11.82
CA ILE A 76 -3.51 10.60 11.43
C ILE A 76 -4.39 10.53 12.68
N GLU A 77 -5.03 11.65 13.04
CA GLU A 77 -5.97 11.70 14.17
C GLU A 77 -7.39 11.24 13.81
N ASP A 78 -7.79 11.38 12.54
CA ASP A 78 -9.11 10.95 12.07
C ASP A 78 -9.20 9.41 12.07
N ALA A 79 -10.11 8.87 12.88
CA ALA A 79 -10.22 7.44 13.10
C ALA A 79 -10.52 6.64 11.82
N TYR A 80 -11.33 7.20 10.92
CA TYR A 80 -11.66 6.53 9.66
C TYR A 80 -10.46 6.53 8.72
N ALA A 81 -9.79 7.66 8.58
CA ALA A 81 -8.59 7.76 7.76
C ALA A 81 -7.44 6.91 8.32
N ALA A 82 -7.29 6.82 9.64
CA ALA A 82 -6.29 5.98 10.28
C ALA A 82 -6.53 4.49 9.93
N GLU A 83 -7.79 4.02 10.03
CA GLU A 83 -8.15 2.67 9.60
C GLU A 83 -7.94 2.46 8.10
N TYR A 84 -8.35 3.44 7.28
CA TYR A 84 -8.17 3.41 5.83
C TYR A 84 -6.70 3.24 5.44
N TYR A 85 -5.82 4.11 5.91
CA TYR A 85 -4.40 4.05 5.57
C TYR A 85 -3.67 2.88 6.24
N ALA A 86 -4.18 2.36 7.36
CA ALA A 86 -3.65 1.11 7.92
C ALA A 86 -3.92 -0.07 6.98
N HIS A 87 -5.12 -0.15 6.37
CA HIS A 87 -5.43 -1.14 5.33
C HIS A 87 -4.51 -0.98 4.10
N VAL A 88 -4.25 0.27 3.67
CA VAL A 88 -3.34 0.56 2.55
C VAL A 88 -1.90 0.11 2.86
N ARG A 89 -1.40 0.39 4.08
CA ARG A 89 -0.10 -0.11 4.54
C ARG A 89 -0.04 -1.63 4.46
N ASP A 90 -1.05 -2.32 5.00
CA ASP A 90 -1.05 -3.78 5.07
C ASP A 90 -1.05 -4.41 3.67
N MET A 91 -1.75 -3.79 2.71
CA MET A 91 -1.71 -4.17 1.31
C MET A 91 -0.30 -4.00 0.71
N ALA A 92 0.36 -2.86 0.97
CA ALA A 92 1.72 -2.61 0.49
C ALA A 92 2.75 -3.56 1.11
N VAL A 93 2.62 -3.86 2.41
CA VAL A 93 3.46 -4.85 3.11
C VAL A 93 3.27 -6.24 2.51
N LEU A 94 2.03 -6.68 2.30
CA LEU A 94 1.77 -7.97 1.68
C LEU A 94 2.35 -8.06 0.25
N ALA A 95 2.27 -6.97 -0.53
CA ALA A 95 2.92 -6.90 -1.83
C ALA A 95 4.45 -7.07 -1.73
N ALA A 96 5.09 -6.44 -0.74
CA ALA A 96 6.53 -6.57 -0.50
C ALA A 96 6.94 -8.00 -0.08
N GLU A 97 6.10 -8.66 0.72
CA GLU A 97 6.30 -10.06 1.10
C GLU A 97 6.18 -11.01 -0.09
N VAL A 98 5.17 -10.83 -0.94
CA VAL A 98 4.99 -11.59 -2.18
C VAL A 98 6.21 -11.43 -3.09
N GLU A 99 6.68 -10.20 -3.27
CA GLU A 99 7.85 -9.93 -4.10
C GLU A 99 9.12 -10.57 -3.52
N THR A 100 9.30 -10.54 -2.20
CA THR A 100 10.42 -11.21 -1.52
C THR A 100 10.38 -12.73 -1.72
N LEU A 101 9.19 -13.34 -1.73
CA LEU A 101 9.03 -14.77 -1.96
C LEU A 101 9.31 -15.20 -3.41
N ARG A 102 9.28 -14.29 -4.39
CA ARG A 102 9.58 -14.60 -5.80
C ARG A 102 11.06 -14.55 -6.13
N VAL A 103 11.83 -13.78 -5.37
CA VAL A 103 13.28 -13.63 -5.55
C VAL A 103 14.06 -14.73 -4.81
N LYS A 104 13.40 -15.44 -3.88
CA LYS A 104 13.94 -16.61 -3.17
C LYS A 104 13.67 -17.89 -3.95
#